data_AF-A0A352FV83-F1
#
_entry.id   AF-A0A352FV83-F1
#
_cell.length_a   1.000
_cell.length_b   1.000
_cell.length_c   1.000
_cell.angle_alpha   90.00
_cell.angle_beta   90.00
_cell.angle_gamma   90.00
#
_symmetry.space_group_name_H-M   'P 1'
#
loop_
_entity.id
_entity.type
_entity.pdbx_description
1 polymer ?
#
loop_
_entity_poly.entity_id
_entity_poly.type
_entity_poly.pdbx_seq_one_letter_code
_entity_poly.pdbx_strand_id
1 'polypeptide(L)'
;MKVDVMTESETQFIEYLRSRGLAEPHRHPALNGNKKGKRPDFGLTLNGTPLFFEVKEFADRNIPESGSFSPYAPVYNKIEEALDQFDEYADHPCCLVLYSRDASFVHLDPMVVFGSALGPLSWSTPIVSANNNQSGHSFWDASKGWYWFDYQEMQPRNTHLVAIVILERFPIGYYKFSAESDRIATETGKRMSRNEIYELAHSRDEQGSLGERIPRIIVCQHPFAKFELSPEIYGGEFDECFGWVPHTARLFAGGEIQSLEALGVYPEKSPLFR
;
A
#
# COMPACT_ATOMS: atom_id res chain seq x y z
N MET A 1 -8.27 -24.64 24.62
CA MET A 1 -8.49 -23.61 23.58
C MET A 1 -7.12 -23.18 23.07
N LYS A 2 -6.79 -23.38 21.79
CA LYS A 2 -5.63 -22.72 21.19
C LYS A 2 -5.98 -21.24 21.09
N VAL A 3 -5.22 -20.38 21.76
CA VAL A 3 -5.28 -18.94 21.51
C VAL A 3 -4.75 -18.75 20.09
N ASP A 4 -5.59 -18.21 19.22
CA ASP A 4 -5.20 -17.88 17.86
C ASP A 4 -4.28 -16.66 17.93
N VAL A 5 -2.99 -16.88 17.70
CA VAL A 5 -1.96 -15.85 17.83
C VAL A 5 -2.02 -14.96 16.59
N MET A 6 -2.24 -13.66 16.79
CA MET A 6 -2.26 -12.70 15.69
C MET A 6 -0.85 -12.50 15.12
N THR A 7 -0.76 -12.35 13.80
CA THR A 7 0.46 -11.94 13.11
C THR A 7 0.82 -10.48 13.43
N GLU A 8 2.01 -10.05 13.05
CA GLU A 8 2.39 -8.65 13.20
C GLU A 8 1.52 -7.74 12.34
N SER A 9 1.30 -8.12 11.08
CA SER A 9 0.41 -7.42 10.16
C SER A 9 -1.03 -7.28 10.68
N GLU A 10 -1.62 -8.35 11.22
CA GLU A 10 -2.94 -8.31 11.87
C GLU A 10 -2.93 -7.33 13.06
N THR A 11 -1.89 -7.38 13.88
CA THR A 11 -1.73 -6.52 15.06
C THR A 11 -1.61 -5.04 14.66
N GLN A 12 -0.79 -4.74 13.66
CA GLN A 12 -0.59 -3.39 13.14
C GLN A 12 -1.87 -2.85 12.49
N PHE A 13 -2.66 -3.70 11.82
CA PHE A 13 -3.92 -3.29 11.22
C PHE A 13 -4.95 -2.92 12.30
N ILE A 14 -5.05 -3.71 13.37
CA ILE A 14 -5.92 -3.38 14.52
C ILE A 14 -5.44 -2.09 15.20
N GLU A 15 -4.13 -1.90 15.35
CA GLU A 15 -3.56 -0.67 15.91
C GLU A 15 -3.93 0.56 15.08
N TYR A 16 -3.87 0.45 13.75
CA TYR A 16 -4.35 1.47 12.83
C TYR A 16 -5.85 1.77 13.01
N LEU A 17 -6.72 0.75 13.00
CA LEU A 17 -8.16 0.96 13.18
C LEU A 17 -8.46 1.65 14.52
N ARG A 18 -7.76 1.24 15.59
CA ARG A 18 -7.90 1.83 16.92
C ARG A 18 -7.42 3.27 16.98
N SER A 19 -6.28 3.59 16.35
CA SER A 19 -5.75 4.97 16.33
C SER A 19 -6.68 5.92 15.57
N ARG A 20 -7.47 5.39 14.63
CA ARG A 20 -8.52 6.09 13.89
C ARG A 20 -9.86 6.18 14.64
N GLY A 21 -9.97 5.59 15.83
CA GLY A 21 -11.22 5.54 16.59
C GLY A 21 -12.32 4.71 15.92
N LEU A 22 -11.94 3.81 15.01
CA LEU A 22 -12.88 2.89 14.35
C LEU A 22 -13.23 1.74 15.30
N ALA A 23 -14.38 1.10 15.06
CA ALA A 23 -14.81 -0.04 15.85
C ALA A 23 -13.81 -1.20 15.75
N GLU A 24 -13.69 -1.97 16.83
CA GLU A 24 -12.84 -3.16 16.84
C GLU A 24 -13.39 -4.19 15.84
N PRO A 25 -12.56 -4.69 14.91
CA PRO A 25 -13.03 -5.61 13.88
C PRO A 25 -13.36 -7.00 14.45
N HIS A 26 -14.35 -7.67 13.85
CA HIS A 26 -14.65 -9.06 14.12
C HIS A 26 -13.63 -9.96 13.41
N ARG A 27 -12.97 -10.87 14.14
CA ARG A 27 -12.05 -11.84 13.55
C ARG A 27 -12.76 -13.01 12.89
N HIS A 28 -12.24 -13.47 11.76
CA HIS A 28 -12.72 -14.63 11.00
C HIS A 28 -14.25 -14.62 10.81
N PRO A 29 -14.84 -13.52 10.32
CA PRO A 29 -16.28 -13.42 10.17
C PRO A 29 -16.77 -14.60 9.32
N ALA A 30 -17.83 -15.25 9.79
CA ALA A 30 -18.46 -16.33 9.07
C ALA A 30 -19.69 -15.79 8.33
N LEU A 31 -19.76 -15.98 7.01
CA LEU A 31 -21.04 -16.03 6.34
C LEU A 31 -21.59 -17.47 6.41
N ASN A 32 -22.91 -17.59 6.32
CA ASN A 32 -23.59 -18.88 6.44
C ASN A 32 -23.08 -19.85 5.36
N GLY A 33 -22.41 -20.93 5.77
CA GLY A 33 -21.92 -21.98 4.88
C GLY A 33 -20.40 -21.97 4.61
N ASN A 34 -19.67 -20.96 5.08
CA ASN A 34 -18.27 -20.78 4.67
C ASN A 34 -17.32 -21.81 5.28
N LYS A 35 -16.47 -22.41 4.41
CA LYS A 35 -15.40 -23.33 4.83
C LYS A 35 -14.39 -22.56 5.68
N LYS A 36 -13.94 -23.17 6.78
CA LYS A 36 -13.06 -22.53 7.79
C LYS A 36 -11.76 -21.93 7.22
N GLY A 37 -11.28 -22.39 6.07
CA GLY A 37 -10.01 -21.95 5.45
C GLY A 37 -10.13 -20.87 4.36
N LYS A 38 -11.32 -20.35 4.07
CA LYS A 38 -11.55 -19.29 3.07
C LYS A 38 -12.17 -18.03 3.65
N ARG A 39 -11.94 -17.78 4.94
CA ARG A 39 -12.51 -16.61 5.62
C ARG A 39 -11.52 -15.46 5.56
N PRO A 40 -11.97 -14.23 5.28
CA PRO A 40 -11.22 -13.02 5.55
C PRO A 40 -10.79 -12.99 7.01
N ASP A 41 -9.63 -12.42 7.29
CA ASP A 41 -9.13 -12.26 8.65
C ASP A 41 -10.06 -11.37 9.50
N PHE A 42 -10.63 -10.32 8.90
CA PHE A 42 -11.45 -9.33 9.61
C PHE A 42 -12.74 -8.93 8.89
N GLY A 43 -13.73 -8.56 9.69
CA GLY A 43 -14.96 -7.89 9.25
C GLY A 43 -15.25 -6.67 10.13
N LEU A 44 -15.56 -5.54 9.50
CA LEU A 44 -15.92 -4.28 10.16
C LEU A 44 -17.27 -3.81 9.62
N THR A 45 -18.12 -3.24 10.45
CA THR A 45 -19.34 -2.57 9.98
C THR A 45 -19.16 -1.07 10.07
N LEU A 46 -19.24 -0.38 8.93
CA LEU A 46 -19.20 1.07 8.85
C LEU A 46 -20.51 1.59 8.26
N ASN A 47 -21.18 2.48 8.98
CA ASN A 47 -22.48 3.04 8.58
C ASN A 47 -23.50 1.97 8.14
N GLY A 48 -23.52 0.83 8.83
CA GLY A 48 -24.40 -0.32 8.52
C GLY A 48 -23.96 -1.18 7.34
N THR A 49 -22.85 -0.86 6.68
CA THR A 49 -22.28 -1.65 5.58
C THR A 49 -21.16 -2.54 6.10
N PRO A 50 -21.25 -3.88 5.92
CA PRO A 50 -20.14 -4.78 6.25
C PRO A 50 -19.01 -4.63 5.24
N LEU A 51 -17.78 -4.61 5.75
CA LEU A 51 -16.53 -4.50 4.99
C LEU A 51 -15.58 -5.59 5.49
N PHE A 52 -15.01 -6.35 4.54
CA PHE A 52 -14.16 -7.50 4.86
C PHE A 52 -12.71 -7.23 4.47
N PHE A 53 -11.78 -7.71 5.30
CA PHE A 53 -10.36 -7.52 5.09
C PHE A 53 -9.62 -8.85 5.18
N GLU A 54 -8.76 -9.08 4.20
CA GLU A 54 -7.74 -10.13 4.25
C GLU A 54 -6.38 -9.46 4.45
N VAL A 55 -5.60 -9.92 5.42
CA VAL A 55 -4.31 -9.32 5.76
C VAL A 55 -3.19 -10.26 5.35
N LYS A 56 -2.36 -9.80 4.42
CA LYS A 56 -1.20 -10.55 3.92
C LYS A 56 0.10 -9.87 4.33
N GLU A 57 0.95 -10.67 4.98
CA GLU A 57 2.30 -10.30 5.35
C GLU A 57 3.31 -10.81 4.31
N PHE A 58 4.25 -9.95 3.93
CA PHE A 58 5.45 -10.38 3.23
C PHE A 58 6.50 -10.84 4.24
N ALA A 59 6.98 -12.08 4.07
CA ALA A 59 8.01 -12.63 4.93
C ALA A 59 9.35 -11.89 4.77
N ASP A 60 10.12 -11.82 5.87
CA ASP A 60 11.49 -11.36 5.83
C ASP A 60 12.36 -12.29 4.97
N ARG A 61 13.07 -11.71 3.99
CA ARG A 61 14.19 -12.29 3.23
C ARG A 61 13.92 -13.64 2.52
N ASN A 62 13.62 -13.55 1.23
CA ASN A 62 14.12 -14.51 0.24
C ASN A 62 14.90 -13.73 -0.82
N ILE A 63 16.22 -13.57 -0.62
CA ILE A 63 17.09 -13.06 -1.68
C ILE A 63 17.11 -14.13 -2.77
N PRO A 64 16.66 -13.84 -4.00
CA PRO A 64 16.79 -14.82 -5.08
C PRO A 64 18.26 -15.17 -5.26
N GLU A 65 18.63 -16.46 -5.15
CA GLU A 65 20.02 -16.91 -5.26
C GLU A 65 20.66 -16.57 -6.62
N SER A 66 19.83 -16.36 -7.65
CA SER A 66 20.18 -15.74 -8.93
C SER A 66 18.90 -15.43 -9.73
N GLY A 67 18.94 -14.45 -10.63
CA GLY A 67 17.85 -14.17 -11.58
C GLY A 67 17.39 -12.71 -11.63
N SER A 68 16.47 -12.42 -12.55
CA SER A 68 15.84 -11.10 -12.68
C SER A 68 14.78 -10.89 -11.60
N PHE A 69 14.91 -9.84 -10.80
CA PHE A 69 13.93 -9.48 -9.77
C PHE A 69 12.71 -8.78 -10.39
N SER A 70 11.50 -9.25 -10.09
CA SER A 70 10.24 -8.57 -10.45
C SER A 70 9.62 -7.95 -9.21
N PRO A 71 9.39 -6.61 -9.19
CA PRO A 71 8.74 -5.95 -8.06
C PRO A 71 7.26 -6.35 -7.91
N TYR A 72 6.64 -6.84 -8.99
CA TYR A 72 5.20 -7.13 -9.03
C TYR A 72 4.86 -8.57 -8.59
N ALA A 73 5.75 -9.54 -8.82
CA ALA A 73 5.51 -10.96 -8.55
C ALA A 73 5.02 -11.28 -7.12
N PRO A 74 5.63 -10.72 -6.07
CA PRO A 74 5.16 -10.94 -4.71
C PRO A 74 3.74 -10.42 -4.50
N VAL A 75 3.42 -9.25 -5.06
CA VAL A 75 2.11 -8.61 -4.90
C VAL A 75 1.04 -9.36 -5.71
N TYR A 76 1.33 -9.79 -6.93
CA TYR A 76 0.43 -10.64 -7.73
C TYR A 76 -0.05 -11.87 -6.95
N ASN A 77 0.87 -12.58 -6.31
CA ASN A 77 0.55 -13.81 -5.58
C ASN A 77 -0.37 -13.52 -4.39
N LYS A 78 -0.17 -12.39 -3.69
CA LYS A 78 -1.04 -11.98 -2.58
C LYS A 78 -2.44 -11.56 -3.04
N ILE A 79 -2.54 -10.92 -4.21
CA ILE A 79 -3.83 -10.63 -4.82
C ILE A 79 -4.58 -11.92 -5.16
N GLU A 80 -3.92 -12.87 -5.83
CA GLU A 80 -4.52 -14.17 -6.18
C GLU A 80 -5.02 -14.94 -4.94
N GLU A 81 -4.17 -15.07 -3.92
CA GLU A 81 -4.53 -15.72 -2.65
C GLU A 81 -5.77 -15.08 -1.99
N ALA A 82 -5.84 -13.75 -1.99
CA ALA A 82 -6.95 -13.02 -1.36
C ALA A 82 -8.26 -13.16 -2.15
N LEU A 83 -8.20 -13.12 -3.48
CA LEU A 83 -9.37 -13.30 -4.34
C LEU A 83 -10.04 -14.66 -4.12
N ASP A 84 -9.24 -15.72 -3.94
CA ASP A 84 -9.75 -17.06 -3.63
C ASP A 84 -10.50 -17.14 -2.29
N GLN A 85 -10.20 -16.25 -1.35
CA GLN A 85 -10.89 -16.11 -0.06
C GLN A 85 -12.13 -15.22 -0.17
N PHE A 86 -12.11 -14.21 -1.03
CA PHE A 86 -13.23 -13.29 -1.23
C PHE A 86 -14.34 -13.81 -2.14
N ASP A 87 -14.15 -14.95 -2.81
CA ASP A 87 -15.17 -15.56 -3.69
C ASP A 87 -16.54 -15.73 -3.00
N GLU A 88 -16.55 -16.18 -1.73
CA GLU A 88 -17.78 -16.34 -0.93
C GLU A 88 -18.33 -14.99 -0.38
N TYR A 89 -17.65 -13.88 -0.64
CA TYR A 89 -17.95 -12.52 -0.17
C TYR A 89 -18.22 -11.54 -1.32
N ALA A 90 -18.48 -12.04 -2.53
CA ALA A 90 -18.63 -11.22 -3.74
C ALA A 90 -19.77 -10.15 -3.68
N ASP A 91 -20.71 -10.30 -2.76
CA ASP A 91 -21.79 -9.32 -2.51
C ASP A 91 -21.43 -8.27 -1.45
N HIS A 92 -20.18 -8.24 -1.00
CA HIS A 92 -19.68 -7.29 -0.02
C HIS A 92 -18.38 -6.62 -0.48
N PRO A 93 -18.14 -5.37 -0.06
CA PRO A 93 -16.85 -4.75 -0.30
C PRO A 93 -15.75 -5.51 0.46
N CYS A 94 -14.68 -5.84 -0.25
CA CYS A 94 -13.53 -6.56 0.28
C CYS A 94 -12.24 -5.77 0.04
N CYS A 95 -11.34 -5.77 1.01
CA CYS A 95 -10.06 -5.08 0.95
C CYS A 95 -8.92 -6.06 1.21
N LEU A 96 -7.90 -6.05 0.35
CA LEU A 96 -6.65 -6.74 0.63
C LEU A 96 -5.69 -5.78 1.35
N VAL A 97 -5.30 -6.10 2.57
CA VAL A 97 -4.30 -5.36 3.33
C VAL A 97 -2.94 -6.04 3.14
N LEU A 98 -1.97 -5.28 2.67
CA LEU A 98 -0.60 -5.70 2.43
C LEU A 98 0.33 -5.05 3.46
N TYR A 99 1.07 -5.88 4.18
CA TYR A 99 2.06 -5.42 5.14
C TYR A 99 3.43 -6.00 4.83
N SER A 100 4.44 -5.15 4.92
CA SER A 100 5.83 -5.51 4.72
C SER A 100 6.64 -5.01 5.93
N ARG A 101 7.35 -5.92 6.60
CA ARG A 101 8.27 -5.52 7.66
C ARG A 101 9.50 -4.83 7.03
N ASP A 102 10.04 -3.84 7.75
CA ASP A 102 11.19 -3.02 7.35
C ASP A 102 12.27 -3.84 6.59
N ALA A 103 12.57 -3.42 5.36
CA ALA A 103 13.61 -3.98 4.47
C ALA A 103 13.31 -5.34 3.79
N SER A 104 12.05 -5.74 3.61
CA SER A 104 11.76 -6.80 2.63
C SER A 104 12.07 -6.29 1.20
N PHE A 105 12.55 -7.17 0.31
CA PHE A 105 12.77 -6.87 -1.12
C PHE A 105 11.44 -6.65 -1.87
N VAL A 106 10.35 -6.29 -1.19
CA VAL A 106 9.05 -6.00 -1.80
C VAL A 106 8.84 -4.50 -1.68
N HIS A 107 8.84 -3.82 -2.83
CA HIS A 107 8.51 -2.40 -2.88
C HIS A 107 6.98 -2.26 -2.90
N LEU A 108 6.40 -1.83 -1.78
CA LEU A 108 4.97 -1.52 -1.69
C LEU A 108 4.77 -0.03 -1.90
N ASP A 109 4.47 0.35 -3.13
CA ASP A 109 4.03 1.69 -3.49
C ASP A 109 2.83 1.59 -4.47
N PRO A 110 2.05 2.67 -4.65
CA PRO A 110 0.89 2.65 -5.52
C PRO A 110 1.18 2.17 -6.95
N MET A 111 2.30 2.55 -7.56
CA MET A 111 2.65 2.11 -8.91
C MET A 111 2.86 0.60 -8.99
N VAL A 112 3.55 0.01 -8.02
CA VAL A 112 3.72 -1.45 -7.96
C VAL A 112 2.38 -2.13 -7.73
N VAL A 113 1.51 -1.60 -6.87
CA VAL A 113 0.18 -2.18 -6.64
C VAL A 113 -0.71 -2.10 -7.89
N PHE A 114 -0.82 -0.94 -8.52
CA PHE A 114 -1.60 -0.78 -9.76
C PHE A 114 -1.04 -1.63 -10.90
N GLY A 115 0.28 -1.63 -11.10
CA GLY A 115 0.94 -2.51 -12.07
C GLY A 115 0.73 -3.99 -11.74
N SER A 116 0.58 -4.33 -10.45
CA SER A 116 0.27 -5.71 -10.06
C SER A 116 -1.21 -6.08 -10.28
N ALA A 117 -2.14 -5.14 -10.18
CA ALA A 117 -3.56 -5.44 -10.27
C ALA A 117 -4.13 -5.32 -11.70
N LEU A 118 -3.59 -4.38 -12.49
CA LEU A 118 -3.96 -4.10 -13.87
C LEU A 118 -3.03 -4.75 -14.90
N GLY A 119 -1.89 -5.26 -14.47
CA GLY A 119 -0.92 -5.95 -15.30
C GLY A 119 0.30 -5.07 -15.53
N PRO A 120 1.46 -5.68 -15.81
CA PRO A 120 2.69 -4.93 -15.90
C PRO A 120 2.55 -3.86 -17.00
N LEU A 121 2.80 -2.61 -16.62
CA LEU A 121 2.86 -1.47 -17.53
C LEU A 121 4.01 -1.69 -18.52
N SER A 122 3.73 -2.40 -19.61
CA SER A 122 4.68 -2.60 -20.69
C SER A 122 4.64 -1.35 -21.59
N TRP A 123 5.62 -0.47 -21.43
CA TRP A 123 5.97 0.42 -22.53
C TRP A 123 6.66 -0.43 -23.59
N SER A 124 5.96 -0.77 -24.67
CA SER A 124 6.62 -1.24 -25.89
C SER A 124 7.21 -0.04 -26.62
N THR A 125 8.52 0.18 -26.53
CA THR A 125 9.21 1.02 -27.51
C THR A 125 9.51 0.15 -28.73
N PRO A 126 8.99 0.47 -29.94
CA PRO A 126 9.41 -0.24 -31.13
C PRO A 126 10.86 0.13 -31.45
N ILE A 127 11.81 -0.75 -31.13
CA ILE A 127 13.18 -0.63 -31.64
C ILE A 127 13.16 -1.13 -33.08
N VAL A 128 13.14 -0.21 -34.04
CA VAL A 128 13.44 -0.53 -35.43
C VAL A 128 14.93 -0.85 -35.52
N SER A 129 15.27 -2.13 -35.43
CA SER A 129 16.63 -2.61 -35.72
C SER A 129 16.75 -2.86 -37.22
N ALA A 130 17.80 -2.32 -37.83
CA ALA A 130 18.10 -2.46 -39.25
C ALA A 130 18.45 -3.89 -39.69
N ASN A 131 18.49 -4.86 -38.77
CA ASN A 131 18.75 -6.26 -39.07
C ASN A 131 17.63 -7.14 -38.51
N ASN A 132 17.00 -7.88 -39.42
CA ASN A 132 15.77 -8.64 -39.28
C ASN A 132 15.91 -9.91 -38.42
N ASN A 133 16.41 -9.78 -37.18
CA ASN A 133 16.28 -10.82 -36.16
C ASN A 133 15.68 -10.18 -34.90
N GLN A 134 14.45 -10.60 -34.61
CA GLN A 134 13.66 -10.16 -33.47
C GLN A 134 14.45 -10.32 -32.17
N SER A 135 14.77 -9.20 -31.53
CA SER A 135 15.10 -9.16 -30.11
C SER A 135 14.06 -8.26 -29.43
N GLY A 136 12.85 -8.79 -29.29
CA GLY A 136 11.89 -8.25 -28.34
C GLY A 136 12.28 -8.76 -26.95
N HIS A 137 12.82 -7.89 -26.11
CA HIS A 137 12.78 -8.17 -24.68
C HIS A 137 11.32 -8.04 -24.24
N SER A 138 10.59 -9.17 -24.19
CA SER A 138 9.32 -9.23 -23.46
C SER A 138 9.63 -8.96 -22.00
N PHE A 139 9.25 -7.78 -21.52
CA PHE A 139 9.25 -7.53 -20.09
C PHE A 139 7.96 -8.08 -19.48
N TRP A 140 8.15 -9.08 -18.62
CA TRP A 140 7.26 -9.63 -17.60
C TRP A 140 6.00 -10.35 -18.07
N ASP A 141 5.65 -11.41 -17.35
CA ASP A 141 4.67 -12.44 -17.71
C ASP A 141 3.30 -11.86 -18.08
N ALA A 142 3.07 -11.67 -19.38
CA ALA A 142 1.80 -11.20 -19.92
C ALA A 142 0.64 -12.19 -19.64
N SER A 143 0.90 -13.37 -19.06
CA SER A 143 -0.16 -14.25 -18.56
C SER A 143 -0.63 -13.92 -17.14
N LYS A 144 0.05 -12.99 -16.43
CA LYS A 144 -0.24 -12.62 -15.05
C LYS A 144 -0.52 -11.13 -14.88
N GLY A 145 -1.37 -10.80 -13.91
CA GLY A 145 -1.63 -9.42 -13.49
C GLY A 145 -2.94 -8.79 -14.00
N TRP A 146 -3.90 -9.54 -14.50
CA TRP A 146 -5.18 -8.98 -15.02
C TRP A 146 -6.33 -9.14 -14.04
N TYR A 147 -6.07 -8.85 -12.76
CA TYR A 147 -7.01 -9.15 -11.69
C TYR A 147 -8.19 -8.18 -11.68
N TRP A 148 -7.97 -6.93 -12.05
CA TRP A 148 -9.02 -5.91 -12.09
C TRP A 148 -9.65 -5.76 -13.48
N PHE A 149 -8.96 -6.16 -14.54
CA PHE A 149 -9.42 -5.98 -15.92
C PHE A 149 -8.93 -7.12 -16.81
N ASP A 150 -9.85 -7.77 -17.51
CA ASP A 150 -9.56 -8.74 -18.54
C ASP A 150 -9.29 -8.05 -19.87
N TYR A 151 -8.07 -8.11 -20.39
CA TYR A 151 -7.73 -7.49 -21.68
C TYR A 151 -8.14 -8.33 -22.90
N GLN A 152 -8.48 -9.61 -22.71
CA GLN A 152 -8.96 -10.44 -23.81
C GLN A 152 -10.44 -10.16 -24.06
N GLU A 153 -11.24 -10.16 -22.99
CA GLU A 153 -12.68 -9.90 -23.06
C GLU A 153 -13.03 -8.41 -22.97
N MET A 154 -12.06 -7.56 -22.63
CA MET A 154 -12.24 -6.12 -22.40
C MET A 154 -13.30 -5.81 -21.34
N GLN A 155 -13.28 -6.53 -20.22
CA GLN A 155 -14.25 -6.41 -19.13
C GLN A 155 -13.57 -6.32 -17.74
N PRO A 156 -14.13 -5.56 -16.79
CA PRO A 156 -13.73 -5.62 -15.39
C PRO A 156 -13.81 -7.02 -14.79
N ARG A 157 -12.91 -7.31 -13.84
CA ARG A 157 -12.89 -8.56 -13.05
C ARG A 157 -12.83 -8.24 -11.56
N ASN A 158 -13.26 -9.20 -10.73
CA ASN A 158 -13.12 -9.15 -9.26
C ASN A 158 -13.62 -7.85 -8.62
N THR A 159 -14.73 -7.31 -9.12
CA THR A 159 -15.25 -5.99 -8.74
C THR A 159 -15.71 -5.89 -7.27
N HIS A 160 -15.68 -6.97 -6.51
CA HIS A 160 -15.95 -6.97 -5.07
C HIS A 160 -14.71 -6.57 -4.24
N LEU A 161 -13.50 -6.76 -4.77
CA LEU A 161 -12.27 -6.20 -4.21
C LEU A 161 -12.29 -4.68 -4.45
N VAL A 162 -12.58 -3.88 -3.43
CA VAL A 162 -12.74 -2.43 -3.60
C VAL A 162 -11.42 -1.68 -3.56
N ALA A 163 -10.44 -2.22 -2.86
CA ALA A 163 -9.12 -1.63 -2.75
C ALA A 163 -8.05 -2.65 -2.33
N ILE A 164 -6.81 -2.32 -2.67
CA ILE A 164 -5.63 -2.87 -2.02
C ILE A 164 -5.08 -1.78 -1.08
N VAL A 165 -4.86 -2.12 0.17
CA VAL A 165 -4.43 -1.23 1.24
C VAL A 165 -3.00 -1.59 1.61
N ILE A 166 -2.07 -0.64 1.48
CA ILE A 166 -0.71 -0.78 1.98
C ILE A 166 -0.71 -0.31 3.43
N LEU A 167 -0.36 -1.18 4.36
CA LEU A 167 -0.18 -0.88 5.77
C LEU A 167 1.29 -0.62 6.05
N GLU A 168 1.62 0.50 6.69
CA GLU A 168 3.00 0.85 7.00
C GLU A 168 3.15 1.56 8.36
N ARG A 169 4.40 1.55 8.86
CA ARG A 169 4.82 2.34 10.01
C ARG A 169 5.55 3.58 9.53
N PHE A 170 4.81 4.67 9.32
CA PHE A 170 5.30 5.93 8.78
C PHE A 170 6.38 6.54 9.69
N PRO A 171 7.59 6.82 9.18
CA PRO A 171 8.71 7.32 9.96
C PRO A 171 8.58 8.84 10.21
N ILE A 172 7.56 9.25 10.95
CA ILE A 172 7.29 10.66 11.24
C ILE A 172 8.45 11.36 11.94
N GLY A 173 9.20 10.64 12.79
CA GLY A 173 10.38 11.18 13.46
C GLY A 173 11.44 11.70 12.49
N TYR A 174 11.68 10.98 11.40
CA TYR A 174 12.59 11.39 10.34
C TYR A 174 12.13 12.67 9.64
N TYR A 175 10.84 12.77 9.28
CA TYR A 175 10.31 13.95 8.60
C TYR A 175 10.27 15.18 9.51
N LYS A 176 9.92 15.02 10.79
CA LYS A 176 10.01 16.09 11.81
C LYS A 176 11.45 16.59 11.95
N PHE A 177 12.41 15.67 12.01
CA PHE A 177 13.84 16.01 12.06
C PHE A 177 14.30 16.78 10.81
N SER A 178 13.90 16.33 9.62
CA SER A 178 14.24 17.04 8.37
C SER A 178 13.67 18.45 8.36
N ALA A 179 12.41 18.62 8.77
CA ALA A 179 11.77 19.93 8.84
C ALA A 179 12.45 20.86 9.86
N GLU A 180 12.87 20.32 11.01
CA GLU A 180 13.63 21.07 11.99
C GLU A 180 15.00 21.50 11.44
N SER A 181 15.71 20.61 10.76
CA SER A 181 17.01 20.92 10.14
C SER A 181 16.89 22.06 9.12
N ASP A 182 15.87 22.02 8.27
CA ASP A 182 15.61 23.06 7.27
C ASP A 182 15.17 24.39 7.91
N ARG A 183 14.38 24.33 8.99
CA ARG A 183 14.01 25.52 9.78
C ARG A 183 15.24 26.20 10.38
N ILE A 184 16.14 25.43 11.02
CA ILE A 184 17.39 25.96 11.57
C ILE A 184 18.25 26.59 10.48
N ALA A 185 18.36 25.93 9.31
CA ALA A 185 19.12 26.47 8.19
C ALA A 185 18.55 27.80 7.67
N THR A 186 17.22 27.92 7.65
CA THR A 186 16.51 29.14 7.25
C THR A 186 16.70 30.27 8.27
N GLU A 187 16.53 29.99 9.56
CA GLU A 187 16.64 30.97 10.64
C GLU A 187 18.07 31.51 10.81
N THR A 188 19.07 30.64 10.64
CA THR A 188 20.49 31.03 10.76
C THR A 188 21.08 31.58 9.46
N GLY A 189 20.35 31.47 8.33
CA GLY A 189 20.84 31.80 7.00
C GLY A 189 22.02 30.91 6.53
N LYS A 190 22.26 29.78 7.20
CA LYS A 190 23.40 28.90 6.96
C LYS A 190 22.96 27.43 7.06
N ARG A 191 23.33 26.63 6.05
CA ARG A 191 23.16 25.17 6.13
C ARG A 191 23.98 24.59 7.28
N MET A 192 23.36 23.69 8.04
CA MET A 192 24.04 22.93 9.07
C MET A 192 25.17 22.09 8.44
N SER A 193 26.31 22.07 9.11
CA SER A 193 27.40 21.15 8.83
C SER A 193 27.01 19.72 9.19
N ARG A 194 27.74 18.73 8.65
CA ARG A 194 27.50 17.32 8.98
C ARG A 194 27.55 17.06 10.49
N ASN A 195 28.49 17.68 11.21
CA ASN A 195 28.63 17.48 12.65
C ASN A 195 27.42 18.04 13.41
N GLU A 196 26.94 19.24 13.04
CA GLU A 196 25.73 19.82 13.64
C GLU A 196 24.49 18.94 13.37
N ILE A 197 24.39 18.35 12.17
CA ILE A 197 23.31 17.39 11.83
C ILE A 197 23.42 16.13 12.69
N TYR A 198 24.62 15.57 12.87
CA TYR A 198 24.83 14.39 13.71
C TYR A 198 24.52 14.66 15.18
N GLU A 199 24.95 15.80 15.73
CA GLU A 199 24.67 16.19 17.11
C GLU A 199 23.16 16.38 17.34
N LEU A 200 22.47 17.05 16.41
CA LEU A 200 21.02 17.19 16.46
C LEU A 200 20.33 15.82 16.38
N ALA A 201 20.72 14.98 15.41
CA ALA A 201 20.14 13.65 15.23
C ALA A 201 20.33 12.78 16.48
N HIS A 202 21.53 12.78 17.06
CA HIS A 202 21.83 12.04 18.28
C HIS A 202 20.96 12.52 19.45
N SER A 203 20.83 13.83 19.65
CA SER A 203 19.98 14.40 20.71
C SER A 203 18.50 14.02 20.54
N ARG A 204 18.01 13.92 19.30
CA ARG A 204 16.63 13.54 18.98
C ARG A 204 16.39 12.04 19.12
N ASP A 205 17.39 11.24 18.81
CA ASP A 205 17.38 9.79 18.99
C ASP A 205 17.36 9.42 20.48
N GLU A 206 18.17 10.09 21.32
CA GLU A 206 18.12 9.93 22.79
C GLU A 206 16.75 10.27 23.39
N GLN A 207 16.00 11.18 22.76
CA GLN A 207 14.63 11.54 23.13
C GLN A 207 13.58 10.57 22.55
N GLY A 208 13.99 9.58 21.75
CA GLY A 208 13.11 8.66 21.03
C GLY A 208 12.35 9.29 19.86
N SER A 209 12.57 10.57 19.58
CA SER A 209 11.80 11.34 18.59
C SER A 209 12.19 11.01 17.15
N LEU A 210 13.47 10.68 16.89
CA LEU A 210 13.93 10.36 15.53
C LEU A 210 13.37 9.01 15.04
N GLY A 211 13.27 8.04 15.95
CA GLY A 211 12.70 6.72 15.70
C GLY A 211 11.18 6.65 15.78
N GLU A 212 10.50 7.78 16.00
CA GLU A 212 9.04 7.82 16.11
C GLU A 212 8.39 7.32 14.80
N ARG A 213 7.55 6.31 14.94
CA ARG A 213 6.76 5.75 13.83
C ARG A 213 5.30 5.64 14.22
N ILE A 214 4.43 5.92 13.26
CA ILE A 214 2.97 5.84 13.43
C ILE A 214 2.35 4.92 12.38
N PRO A 215 1.31 4.15 12.73
CA PRO A 215 0.59 3.36 11.74
C PRO A 215 -0.16 4.30 10.78
N ARG A 216 -0.05 4.03 9.48
CA ARG A 216 -0.87 4.67 8.45
C ARG A 216 -1.22 3.67 7.36
N ILE A 217 -2.17 4.05 6.51
CA ILE A 217 -2.46 3.31 5.29
C ILE A 217 -2.30 4.15 4.03
N ILE A 218 -1.91 3.48 2.94
CA ILE A 218 -2.03 3.99 1.58
C ILE A 218 -3.04 3.12 0.84
N VAL A 219 -4.15 3.71 0.41
CA VAL A 219 -5.21 3.00 -0.32
C VAL A 219 -4.99 3.10 -1.81
N CYS A 220 -5.01 1.97 -2.52
CA CYS A 220 -5.08 1.90 -3.97
C CYS A 220 -6.49 1.41 -4.37
N GLN A 221 -7.35 2.34 -4.77
CA GLN A 221 -8.74 2.04 -5.13
C GLN A 221 -8.81 1.26 -6.44
N HIS A 222 -9.64 0.22 -6.45
CA HIS A 222 -9.94 -0.53 -7.66
C HIS A 222 -10.85 0.32 -8.56
N PRO A 223 -10.42 0.69 -9.78
CA PRO A 223 -11.15 1.63 -10.64
C PRO A 223 -12.47 1.09 -11.22
N PHE A 224 -12.73 -0.20 -11.06
CA PHE A 224 -13.91 -0.88 -11.58
C PHE A 224 -14.69 -1.60 -10.47
N ALA A 225 -14.45 -1.23 -9.21
CA ALA A 225 -15.15 -1.81 -8.08
C ALA A 225 -16.66 -1.56 -8.17
N LYS A 226 -17.44 -2.58 -7.79
CA LYS A 226 -18.91 -2.52 -7.68
C LYS A 226 -19.35 -1.68 -6.49
N PHE A 227 -18.52 -1.60 -5.46
CA PHE A 227 -18.77 -0.87 -4.22
C PHE A 227 -17.73 0.22 -4.04
N GLU A 228 -18.14 1.35 -3.46
CA GLU A 228 -17.23 2.41 -3.06
C GLU A 228 -16.62 2.08 -1.69
N LEU A 229 -15.31 2.31 -1.52
CA LEU A 229 -14.69 2.24 -0.21
C LEU A 229 -15.04 3.50 0.59
N SER A 230 -15.58 3.32 1.79
CA SER A 230 -15.89 4.45 2.69
C SER A 230 -14.63 5.26 3.01
N PRO A 231 -14.63 6.60 2.83
CA PRO A 231 -13.52 7.46 3.25
C PRO A 231 -13.22 7.41 4.75
N GLU A 232 -14.15 6.92 5.58
CA GLU A 232 -13.91 6.71 7.01
C GLU A 232 -12.77 5.71 7.26
N ILE A 233 -12.55 4.77 6.32
CA ILE A 233 -11.42 3.85 6.37
C ILE A 233 -10.09 4.55 6.13
N TYR A 234 -10.03 5.61 5.31
CA TYR A 234 -8.77 6.19 4.82
C TYR A 234 -8.63 7.71 5.01
N GLY A 235 -9.24 8.25 6.06
CA GLY A 235 -9.20 9.68 6.38
C GLY A 235 -8.15 10.09 7.43
N GLY A 236 -7.10 9.30 7.62
CA GLY A 236 -5.97 9.59 8.52
C GLY A 236 -5.26 10.89 8.20
N GLU A 237 -4.72 11.56 9.23
CA GLU A 237 -3.81 12.71 9.04
C GLU A 237 -2.58 12.36 8.21
N PHE A 238 -2.19 11.08 8.25
CA PHE A 238 -1.04 10.56 7.53
C PHE A 238 -1.41 9.64 6.36
N ASP A 239 -2.69 9.36 6.16
CA ASP A 239 -3.15 8.42 5.13
C ASP A 239 -3.09 9.07 3.75
N GLU A 240 -2.98 8.20 2.73
CA GLU A 240 -3.06 8.61 1.34
C GLU A 240 -4.03 7.69 0.60
N CYS A 241 -4.73 8.20 -0.40
CA CYS A 241 -5.56 7.40 -1.31
C CYS A 241 -5.18 7.70 -2.74
N PHE A 242 -5.03 6.65 -3.54
CA PHE A 242 -4.73 6.69 -4.95
C PHE A 242 -5.82 5.97 -5.73
N GLY A 243 -6.08 6.47 -6.93
CA GLY A 243 -6.95 5.83 -7.91
C GLY A 243 -6.27 5.78 -9.27
N TRP A 244 -6.98 5.22 -10.23
CA TRP A 244 -6.52 5.09 -11.61
C TRP A 244 -7.39 5.92 -12.55
N VAL A 245 -6.85 7.00 -13.09
CA VAL A 245 -7.54 7.90 -14.04
C VAL A 245 -6.53 8.44 -15.06
N PRO A 246 -6.64 8.09 -16.35
CA PRO A 246 -5.94 6.98 -17.05
C PRO A 246 -4.53 6.57 -16.58
N HIS A 247 -3.95 7.21 -15.55
CA HIS A 247 -2.72 6.83 -14.87
C HIS A 247 -2.97 6.84 -13.36
N THR A 248 -2.02 6.34 -12.58
CA THR A 248 -2.05 6.45 -11.11
C THR A 248 -2.11 7.91 -10.68
N ALA A 249 -3.12 8.29 -9.90
CA ALA A 249 -3.29 9.64 -9.38
C ALA A 249 -3.65 9.61 -7.89
N ARG A 250 -3.12 10.55 -7.11
CA ARG A 250 -3.50 10.71 -5.70
C ARG A 250 -4.86 11.41 -5.60
N LEU A 251 -5.82 10.76 -4.96
CA LEU A 251 -7.17 11.24 -4.71
C LEU A 251 -7.32 11.91 -3.34
N PHE A 252 -6.52 11.48 -2.36
CA PHE A 252 -6.53 12.02 -1.00
C PHE A 252 -5.13 11.99 -0.39
N ALA A 253 -4.85 12.98 0.45
CA ALA A 253 -3.71 13.01 1.36
C ALA A 253 -4.17 13.66 2.67
N GLY A 254 -3.83 13.06 3.80
CA GLY A 254 -4.12 13.63 5.11
C GLY A 254 -3.44 14.98 5.36
N GLY A 255 -3.96 15.75 6.32
CA GLY A 255 -3.52 17.13 6.58
C GLY A 255 -2.05 17.24 6.96
N GLU A 256 -1.54 16.26 7.71
CA GLU A 256 -0.12 16.22 8.09
C GLU A 256 0.77 15.84 6.89
N ILE A 257 0.32 14.97 5.97
CA ILE A 257 1.06 14.73 4.71
C ILE A 257 1.19 16.01 3.90
N GLN A 258 0.08 16.73 3.71
CA GLN A 258 0.09 18.00 2.99
C GLN A 258 1.00 19.03 3.65
N SER A 259 1.05 19.05 4.99
CA SER A 259 1.93 19.92 5.75
C SER A 259 3.41 19.57 5.54
N LEU A 260 3.77 18.28 5.54
CA LEU A 260 5.14 17.84 5.25
C LEU A 260 5.57 18.13 3.80
N GLU A 261 4.63 18.07 2.84
CA GLU A 261 4.87 18.45 1.44
C GLU A 261 5.10 19.96 1.30
N ALA A 262 4.29 20.78 1.98
CA ALA A 262 4.46 22.24 1.99
C ALA A 262 5.82 22.66 2.57
N LEU A 263 6.38 21.86 3.49
CA LEU A 263 7.72 22.02 4.03
C LEU A 263 8.83 21.49 3.11
N GLY A 264 8.49 20.78 2.03
CA GLY A 264 9.45 20.20 1.09
C GLY A 264 10.22 18.98 1.62
N VAL A 265 9.83 18.44 2.77
CA VAL A 265 10.49 17.29 3.42
C VAL A 265 9.83 15.96 3.06
N TYR A 266 8.59 16.00 2.56
CA TYR A 266 7.91 14.88 1.94
C TYR A 266 7.80 15.14 0.44
N PRO A 267 8.11 14.16 -0.43
CA PRO A 267 8.01 14.35 -1.87
C PRO A 267 6.55 14.64 -2.24
N GLU A 268 6.31 15.76 -2.94
CA GLU A 268 4.98 16.08 -3.45
C GLU A 268 4.57 15.00 -4.45
N LYS A 269 3.56 14.22 -4.10
CA LYS A 269 2.93 13.26 -5.02
C LYS A 269 1.75 13.95 -5.66
N SER A 270 2.05 14.87 -6.58
CA SER A 270 1.04 15.71 -7.21
C SER A 270 -0.06 14.84 -7.85
N PRO A 271 -1.35 15.16 -7.68
CA PRO A 271 -2.37 14.61 -8.56
C PRO A 271 -2.01 15.05 -9.98
N LEU A 272 -2.00 14.15 -10.96
CA LEU A 272 -1.78 14.50 -12.37
C LEU A 272 -2.92 15.37 -12.97
N PHE A 273 -3.67 16.08 -12.14
CA PHE A 273 -4.67 17.07 -12.54
C PHE A 273 -4.53 18.31 -11.65
N ARG A 274 -3.79 19.30 -12.15
CA ARG A 274 -4.15 20.72 -11.99
C ARG A 274 -4.77 21.19 -13.29
#